data_AF-A0A8H8V8G9-F1
#
_entry.id   AF-A0A8H8V8G9-F1
#
_cell.length_a   1.000
_cell.length_b   1.000
_cell.length_c   1.000
_cell.angle_alpha   90.00
_cell.angle_beta   90.00
_cell.angle_gamma   90.00
#
_symmetry.space_group_name_H-M   'P 1'
#
loop_
_entity.id
_entity.type
_entity.pdbx_description
1 polymer ?
#
loop_
_entity_poly.entity_id
_entity_poly.type
_entity_poly.pdbx_seq_one_letter_code
_entity_poly.pdbx_strand_id
1 'polypeptide(L)'
;MSSMKSRIKKLFLNGNEKDQKLGAKLKESGAQDLTAGTCPRGADVNTGTAVDYKDISQIPDILIKYPAIYLINHELSPAPFGHARTLLTLPKKIKDTLRDPKSTVRGYNNAKASGREWWDYNPAEKLLGPPDDEEFKKDTTEFFNQSIKILQNICHQFNSRRQLIPQEVSEDVGFSTMRYLRYSPDVIDQQQPQNPDQSTYNTVLNSHRADDNGEAIPHIEAHTDLDILTLITATEPSGLYVWNRRGERIPL
;
A
#
# COMPACT_ATOMS: atom_id res chain seq x y z
N MET A 1 7.22 8.47 32.60
CA MET A 1 7.28 9.17 31.30
C MET A 1 7.14 8.12 30.21
N SER A 2 6.07 8.17 29.43
CA SER A 2 5.74 7.16 28.43
C SER A 2 6.59 7.40 27.17
N SER A 3 7.42 6.42 26.80
CA SER A 3 8.26 6.44 25.59
C SER A 3 7.37 6.46 24.35
N MET A 4 7.46 7.55 23.58
CA MET A 4 6.77 7.73 22.31
C MET A 4 7.49 6.87 21.27
N LYS A 5 7.00 5.63 21.10
CA LYS A 5 7.50 4.67 20.13
C LYS A 5 7.15 5.13 18.72
N SER A 6 8.13 5.70 18.02
CA SER A 6 8.09 6.04 16.61
C SER A 6 7.85 4.79 15.75
N ARG A 7 7.03 4.94 14.71
CA ARG A 7 6.60 3.84 13.84
C ARG A 7 7.01 4.11 12.40
N ILE A 8 7.35 3.06 11.66
CA ILE A 8 7.51 3.05 10.20
C ILE A 8 6.52 2.00 9.70
N LYS A 9 5.62 2.33 8.78
CA LYS A 9 4.61 1.41 8.26
C LYS A 9 4.77 1.30 6.77
N LYS A 10 4.80 0.07 6.28
CA LYS A 10 4.79 -0.27 4.87
C LYS A 10 3.37 -0.61 4.44
N LEU A 11 2.90 -0.01 3.34
CA LEU A 11 1.58 -0.28 2.75
C LEU A 11 1.76 -1.00 1.41
N PHE A 12 0.94 -2.01 1.12
CA PHE A 12 0.95 -2.71 -0.17
C PHE A 12 -0.44 -2.62 -0.80
N LEU A 13 -0.52 -2.35 -2.09
CA LEU A 13 -1.78 -2.24 -2.81
C LEU A 13 -1.77 -3.31 -3.90
N ASN A 14 -2.66 -4.30 -3.79
CA ASN A 14 -2.91 -5.26 -4.86
C ASN A 14 -4.16 -4.83 -5.64
N GLY A 15 -3.97 -4.48 -6.91
CA GLY A 15 -5.01 -4.19 -7.90
C GLY A 15 -5.57 -5.48 -8.52
N ASN A 16 -6.82 -5.44 -8.97
CA ASN A 16 -7.59 -6.62 -9.33
C ASN A 16 -7.47 -6.96 -10.84
N GLU A 17 -7.49 -8.25 -11.20
CA GLU A 17 -7.34 -8.75 -12.58
C GLU A 17 -8.57 -8.47 -13.50
N LYS A 18 -9.66 -7.89 -12.98
CA LYS A 18 -10.91 -7.69 -13.74
C LYS A 18 -10.86 -6.57 -14.78
N ASP A 19 -9.92 -5.62 -14.67
CA ASP A 19 -9.81 -4.51 -15.63
C ASP A 19 -9.19 -4.93 -16.98
N GLN A 20 -8.57 -6.11 -17.07
CA GLN A 20 -7.99 -6.61 -18.32
C GLN A 20 -9.04 -6.99 -19.37
N LYS A 21 -10.28 -7.30 -18.97
CA LYS A 21 -11.35 -7.66 -19.92
C LYS A 21 -12.06 -6.46 -20.54
N LEU A 22 -11.98 -5.28 -19.93
CA LEU A 22 -12.52 -4.04 -20.51
C LEU A 22 -11.62 -3.48 -21.62
N GLY A 23 -10.30 -3.66 -21.51
CA GLY A 23 -9.35 -3.26 -22.56
C GLY A 23 -9.37 -4.11 -23.84
N ALA A 24 -9.92 -5.33 -23.79
CA ALA A 24 -10.00 -6.23 -24.95
C ALA A 24 -11.18 -5.92 -25.88
N LYS A 25 -12.28 -5.36 -25.36
CA LYS A 25 -13.47 -5.01 -26.16
C LYS A 25 -13.35 -3.67 -26.91
N LEU A 26 -12.40 -2.82 -26.52
CA LEU A 26 -12.10 -1.56 -27.20
C LEU A 26 -11.10 -1.70 -28.37
N LYS A 27 -10.54 -2.90 -28.60
CA LYS A 27 -9.54 -3.15 -29.65
C LYS A 27 -10.09 -3.65 -30.99
N GLU A 28 -11.40 -3.87 -31.13
CA GLU A 28 -12.01 -4.40 -32.37
C GLU A 28 -12.58 -3.36 -33.35
N SER A 29 -12.41 -2.06 -33.09
CA SER A 29 -12.82 -1.02 -34.06
C SER A 29 -11.66 -0.12 -34.47
N GLY A 30 -11.10 -0.41 -35.65
CA GLY A 30 -10.46 0.61 -36.50
C GLY A 30 -8.95 0.73 -36.38
N ALA A 31 -8.25 0.10 -37.32
CA ALA A 31 -6.82 0.21 -37.53
C ALA A 31 -6.37 1.64 -37.91
N GLN A 32 -5.16 2.02 -37.49
CA GLN A 32 -4.15 2.63 -38.35
C GLN A 32 -2.75 2.58 -37.69
N ASP A 33 -1.79 2.04 -38.43
CA ASP A 33 -0.35 2.01 -38.14
C ASP A 33 0.20 3.37 -37.75
N LEU A 34 0.91 3.47 -36.62
CA LEU A 34 2.02 4.43 -36.45
C LEU A 34 3.11 3.86 -35.55
N THR A 35 4.33 3.95 -36.07
CA THR A 35 5.63 3.49 -35.59
C THR A 35 6.07 4.09 -34.25
N ALA A 36 7.03 3.43 -33.61
CA ALA A 36 7.82 3.92 -32.49
C ALA A 36 8.24 5.40 -32.65
N GLY A 37 7.89 6.25 -31.69
CA GLY A 37 8.33 7.63 -31.63
C GLY A 37 7.33 8.58 -30.97
N THR A 38 7.79 9.26 -29.92
CA THR A 38 7.25 10.49 -29.33
C THR A 38 5.86 10.44 -28.67
N CYS A 39 5.84 10.32 -27.34
CA CYS A 39 4.75 10.88 -26.54
C CYS A 39 4.87 12.42 -26.54
N PRO A 40 3.83 13.17 -26.95
CA PRO A 40 3.89 14.62 -27.02
C PRO A 40 3.65 15.27 -25.65
N ARG A 41 4.39 16.36 -25.40
CA ARG A 41 4.29 17.26 -24.24
C ARG A 41 2.89 17.85 -24.09
N GLY A 42 2.38 17.86 -22.87
CA GLY A 42 1.20 18.64 -22.48
C GLY A 42 0.84 18.49 -21.01
N ALA A 43 1.33 19.44 -20.20
CA ALA A 43 1.12 19.63 -18.76
C ALA A 43 1.89 18.68 -17.82
N ASP A 44 2.97 19.21 -17.26
CA ASP A 44 3.67 18.74 -16.06
C ASP A 44 2.68 18.70 -14.86
N VAL A 45 1.86 17.66 -14.81
CA VAL A 45 1.31 17.19 -13.54
C VAL A 45 2.49 16.49 -12.88
N ASN A 46 3.12 17.11 -11.89
CA ASN A 46 4.28 16.56 -11.18
C ASN A 46 3.88 15.28 -10.41
N THR A 47 3.75 14.18 -11.16
CA THR A 47 3.47 12.81 -10.73
C THR A 47 4.72 12.22 -10.12
N GLY A 48 5.13 12.68 -8.93
CA GLY A 48 6.29 12.16 -8.19
C GLY A 48 7.65 12.32 -8.92
N THR A 49 8.68 12.83 -8.26
CA THR A 49 10.03 12.78 -8.85
C THR A 49 10.58 11.37 -8.67
N ALA A 50 11.03 10.73 -9.75
CA ALA A 50 11.84 9.53 -9.67
C ALA A 50 13.24 9.89 -9.15
N VAL A 51 13.70 9.18 -8.12
CA VAL A 51 15.00 9.38 -7.47
C VAL A 51 15.75 8.07 -7.52
N ASP A 52 16.92 8.08 -8.15
CA ASP A 52 17.85 6.96 -8.13
C ASP A 52 18.39 6.78 -6.70
N TYR A 53 18.42 5.55 -6.19
CA TYR A 53 18.88 5.27 -4.84
C TYR A 53 20.32 5.71 -4.58
N LYS A 54 21.18 5.78 -5.61
CA LYS A 54 22.52 6.37 -5.46
C LYS A 54 22.49 7.84 -5.03
N ASP A 55 21.40 8.54 -5.33
CA ASP A 55 21.15 9.95 -5.03
C ASP A 55 20.30 10.13 -3.76
N ILE A 56 20.30 9.13 -2.85
CA ILE A 56 19.53 9.11 -1.59
C ILE A 56 19.70 10.39 -0.76
N SER A 57 20.89 11.02 -0.83
CA SER A 57 21.20 12.26 -0.11
C SER A 57 20.31 13.44 -0.51
N GLN A 58 19.68 13.41 -1.69
CA GLN A 58 18.78 14.44 -2.20
C GLN A 58 17.33 14.29 -1.70
N ILE A 59 16.94 13.11 -1.22
CA ILE A 59 15.56 12.78 -0.81
C ILE A 59 14.97 13.81 0.17
N PRO A 60 15.70 14.30 1.20
CA PRO A 60 15.15 15.32 2.10
C PRO A 60 14.66 16.59 1.39
N ASP A 61 15.40 17.10 0.39
CA ASP A 61 14.98 18.31 -0.35
C ASP A 61 13.80 18.05 -1.27
N ILE A 62 13.76 16.85 -1.85
CA ILE A 62 12.72 16.46 -2.80
C ILE A 62 11.39 16.27 -2.05
N LEU A 63 11.40 15.61 -0.88
CA LEU A 63 10.20 15.42 -0.05
C LEU A 63 9.68 16.72 0.60
N ILE A 64 10.48 17.79 0.64
CA ILE A 64 9.98 19.14 0.97
C ILE A 64 9.12 19.70 -0.17
N LYS A 65 9.32 19.28 -1.42
CA LYS A 65 8.58 19.81 -2.57
C LYS A 65 7.44 18.90 -3.00
N TYR A 66 7.67 17.60 -2.95
CA TYR A 66 6.74 16.57 -3.43
C TYR A 66 6.24 15.72 -2.26
N PRO A 67 4.95 15.36 -2.23
CA PRO A 67 4.38 14.53 -1.16
C PRO A 67 4.90 13.09 -1.19
N ALA A 68 5.42 12.63 -2.33
CA ALA A 68 5.96 11.30 -2.53
C ALA A 68 7.03 11.31 -3.64
N ILE A 69 7.85 10.27 -3.67
CA ILE A 69 8.87 10.02 -4.69
C ILE A 69 8.79 8.57 -5.17
N TYR A 70 9.24 8.32 -6.40
CA TYR A 70 9.54 6.95 -6.84
C TYR A 70 11.01 6.68 -6.59
N LEU A 71 11.31 5.72 -5.72
CA LEU A 71 12.69 5.29 -5.54
C LEU A 71 13.01 4.21 -6.58
N ILE A 72 14.04 4.43 -7.40
CA ILE A 72 14.48 3.48 -8.43
C ILE A 72 15.89 2.99 -8.15
N ASN A 73 16.29 1.87 -8.76
CA ASN A 73 17.63 1.28 -8.61
C ASN A 73 18.03 1.00 -7.14
N HIS A 74 17.05 0.69 -6.29
CA HIS A 74 17.23 0.49 -4.84
C HIS A 74 17.67 -0.92 -4.44
N GLU A 75 17.83 -1.83 -5.39
CA GLU A 75 18.29 -3.22 -5.22
C GLU A 75 17.46 -4.12 -4.27
N LEU A 76 16.34 -3.66 -3.71
CA LEU A 76 15.37 -4.54 -3.02
C LEU A 76 15.03 -5.77 -3.86
N SER A 77 14.96 -6.92 -3.20
CA SER A 77 14.37 -8.12 -3.79
C SER A 77 12.92 -7.85 -4.24
N PRO A 78 12.40 -8.63 -5.20
CA PRO A 78 11.00 -8.51 -5.60
C PRO A 78 10.06 -8.61 -4.40
N ALA A 79 9.06 -7.74 -4.36
CA ALA A 79 8.05 -7.81 -3.32
C ALA A 79 7.36 -9.19 -3.34
N PRO A 80 7.15 -9.84 -2.18
CA PRO A 80 6.59 -11.19 -2.08
C PRO A 80 5.07 -11.21 -2.32
N PHE A 81 4.62 -10.70 -3.48
CA PHE A 81 3.21 -10.63 -3.83
C PHE A 81 2.55 -12.01 -3.94
N GLY A 82 3.30 -13.05 -4.31
CA GLY A 82 2.81 -14.43 -4.32
C GLY A 82 2.36 -14.87 -2.92
N HIS A 83 3.22 -14.67 -1.92
CA HIS A 83 2.93 -14.93 -0.51
C HIS A 83 1.74 -14.11 0.01
N ALA A 84 1.70 -12.81 -0.32
CA ALA A 84 0.58 -11.94 0.04
C ALA A 84 -0.75 -12.41 -0.57
N ARG A 85 -0.73 -12.81 -1.85
CA ARG A 85 -1.90 -13.32 -2.57
C ARG A 85 -2.38 -14.62 -1.96
N THR A 86 -1.48 -15.58 -1.72
CA THR A 86 -1.82 -16.86 -1.10
C THR A 86 -2.47 -16.63 0.27
N LEU A 87 -1.83 -15.85 1.16
CA LEU A 87 -2.34 -15.60 2.51
C LEU A 87 -3.73 -14.95 2.50
N LEU A 88 -3.93 -13.88 1.73
CA LEU A 88 -5.18 -13.10 1.74
C LEU A 88 -6.32 -13.83 1.00
N THR A 89 -6.02 -14.83 0.17
CA THR A 89 -7.02 -15.66 -0.51
C THR A 89 -7.31 -17.00 0.20
N LEU A 90 -6.66 -17.28 1.33
CA LEU A 90 -6.97 -18.47 2.14
C LEU A 90 -8.46 -18.51 2.55
N PRO A 91 -9.01 -19.72 2.77
CA PRO A 91 -10.36 -19.89 3.33
C PRO A 91 -10.55 -19.08 4.62
N LYS A 92 -11.74 -18.48 4.78
CA LYS A 92 -12.07 -17.63 5.95
C LYS A 92 -11.71 -18.29 7.29
N LYS A 93 -12.01 -19.58 7.45
CA LYS A 93 -11.70 -20.34 8.68
C LYS A 93 -10.21 -20.30 9.03
N ILE A 94 -9.32 -20.35 8.04
CA ILE A 94 -7.87 -20.28 8.24
C ILE A 94 -7.45 -18.84 8.50
N LYS A 95 -7.97 -17.86 7.74
CA LYS A 95 -7.65 -16.44 7.98
C LYS A 95 -8.05 -15.98 9.38
N ASP A 96 -9.18 -16.48 9.89
CA ASP A 96 -9.64 -16.16 11.24
C ASP A 96 -8.72 -16.74 12.34
N THR A 97 -7.98 -17.83 12.08
CA THR A 97 -6.95 -18.32 13.03
C THR A 97 -5.66 -17.49 13.01
N LEU A 98 -5.48 -16.64 11.99
CA LEU A 98 -4.33 -15.73 11.86
C LEU A 98 -4.58 -14.36 12.48
N ARG A 99 -5.75 -14.14 13.08
CA ARG A 99 -6.08 -12.89 13.78
C ARG A 99 -5.38 -12.84 15.13
N ASP A 100 -4.81 -11.69 15.45
CA ASP A 100 -4.41 -11.41 16.83
C ASP A 100 -5.64 -10.96 17.64
N PRO A 101 -6.00 -11.62 18.75
CA PRO A 101 -7.19 -11.27 19.52
C PRO A 101 -7.11 -9.92 20.24
N LYS A 102 -5.91 -9.33 20.35
CA LYS A 102 -5.64 -8.11 21.12
C LYS A 102 -5.11 -6.96 20.27
N SER A 103 -4.90 -7.16 18.96
CA SER A 103 -4.21 -6.20 18.11
C SER A 103 -4.80 -6.14 16.70
N THR A 104 -5.04 -4.92 16.22
CA THR A 104 -5.41 -4.64 14.82
C THR A 104 -4.20 -4.32 13.94
N VAL A 105 -3.00 -4.37 14.51
CA VAL A 105 -1.71 -4.12 13.84
C VAL A 105 -0.84 -5.37 13.79
N ARG A 106 -1.46 -6.54 13.97
CA ARG A 106 -0.81 -7.85 13.90
C ARG A 106 -1.76 -8.87 13.29
N GLY A 107 -1.21 -9.74 12.44
CA GLY A 107 -1.98 -10.82 11.85
C GLY A 107 -3.06 -10.32 10.88
N TYR A 108 -4.00 -11.20 10.58
CA TYR A 108 -5.07 -10.93 9.62
C TYR A 108 -6.14 -9.98 10.18
N ASN A 109 -6.61 -9.07 9.32
CA ASN A 109 -7.65 -8.08 9.61
C ASN A 109 -8.46 -7.78 8.34
N ASN A 110 -9.66 -7.21 8.50
CA ASN A 110 -10.44 -6.74 7.36
C ASN A 110 -11.37 -5.59 7.71
N ALA A 111 -11.79 -4.88 6.66
CA ALA A 111 -12.84 -3.86 6.68
C ALA A 111 -13.77 -4.13 5.50
N LYS A 112 -14.72 -5.06 5.73
CA LYS A 112 -15.68 -5.52 4.73
C LYS A 112 -16.52 -4.39 4.12
N ALA A 113 -16.87 -3.37 4.91
CA ALA A 113 -17.60 -2.21 4.42
C ALA A 113 -16.87 -1.45 3.29
N SER A 114 -15.53 -1.51 3.24
CA SER A 114 -14.73 -0.82 2.23
C SER A 114 -13.97 -1.79 1.31
N GLY A 115 -14.34 -3.07 1.29
CA GLY A 115 -13.80 -4.08 0.37
C GLY A 115 -12.31 -4.39 0.53
N ARG A 116 -11.75 -4.24 1.74
CA ARG A 116 -10.32 -4.45 1.98
C ARG A 116 -10.03 -5.44 3.09
N GLU A 117 -8.96 -6.20 2.90
CA GLU A 117 -8.40 -7.12 3.87
C GLU A 117 -6.89 -6.97 3.91
N TRP A 118 -6.29 -7.21 5.08
CA TRP A 118 -4.86 -7.06 5.24
C TRP A 118 -4.28 -8.01 6.29
N TRP A 119 -2.97 -8.17 6.23
CA TRP A 119 -2.18 -8.90 7.21
C TRP A 119 -0.97 -8.07 7.60
N ASP A 120 -0.78 -7.87 8.91
CA ASP A 120 0.31 -7.06 9.45
C ASP A 120 1.40 -7.94 10.10
N TYR A 121 2.65 -7.74 9.66
CA TYR A 121 3.86 -8.27 10.27
C TYR A 121 4.52 -7.23 11.16
N ASN A 122 4.94 -7.67 12.35
CA ASN A 122 5.81 -6.93 13.25
C ASN A 122 6.92 -7.87 13.74
N PRO A 123 8.21 -7.52 13.58
CA PRO A 123 9.34 -8.39 13.92
C PRO A 123 9.55 -8.56 15.43
N ALA A 124 9.02 -7.67 16.27
CA ALA A 124 9.15 -7.76 17.73
C ALA A 124 8.30 -8.90 18.33
N GLU A 125 7.51 -9.58 17.51
CA GLU A 125 6.48 -10.52 17.93
C GLU A 125 6.54 -11.81 17.11
N LYS A 126 5.95 -12.88 17.63
CA LYS A 126 5.82 -14.13 16.86
C LYS A 126 5.00 -13.88 15.59
N LEU A 127 5.56 -14.28 14.44
CA LEU A 127 4.91 -14.22 13.14
C LEU A 127 3.66 -15.11 13.13
N LEU A 128 2.52 -14.51 12.76
CA LEU A 128 1.23 -15.19 12.60
C LEU A 128 0.96 -15.47 11.11
N GLY A 129 1.70 -16.41 10.53
CA GLY A 129 1.61 -16.75 9.10
C GLY A 129 0.84 -18.05 8.83
N PRO A 130 0.70 -18.45 7.55
CA PRO A 130 0.21 -19.77 7.18
C PRO A 130 0.98 -20.88 7.93
N PRO A 131 0.31 -21.96 8.36
CA PRO A 131 0.97 -23.04 9.08
C PRO A 131 2.01 -23.73 8.18
N ASP A 132 3.15 -24.10 8.76
CA ASP A 132 4.22 -24.90 8.13
C ASP A 132 4.82 -24.32 6.84
N ASP A 133 4.75 -22.99 6.66
CA ASP A 133 5.28 -22.29 5.49
C ASP A 133 6.58 -21.52 5.84
N GLU A 134 7.71 -22.25 5.86
CA GLU A 134 9.02 -21.67 6.15
C GLU A 134 9.51 -20.72 5.04
N GLU A 135 9.09 -20.93 3.79
CA GLU A 135 9.42 -20.05 2.67
C GLU A 135 8.73 -18.69 2.83
N PHE A 136 7.42 -18.69 3.14
CA PHE A 136 6.67 -17.48 3.46
C PHE A 136 7.37 -16.67 4.56
N LYS A 137 7.76 -17.34 5.65
CA LYS A 137 8.40 -16.71 6.80
C LYS A 137 9.74 -16.10 6.42
N LYS A 138 10.57 -16.86 5.69
CA LYS A 138 11.90 -16.42 5.23
C LYS A 138 11.77 -15.19 4.34
N ASP A 139 10.99 -15.28 3.27
CA ASP A 139 10.92 -14.22 2.25
C ASP A 139 10.24 -12.95 2.79
N THR A 140 9.19 -13.10 3.59
CA THR A 140 8.52 -11.98 4.27
C THR A 140 9.49 -11.25 5.21
N THR A 141 10.27 -12.00 5.99
CA THR A 141 11.22 -11.41 6.95
C THR A 141 12.40 -10.76 6.22
N GLU A 142 12.94 -11.42 5.19
CA GLU A 142 14.04 -10.89 4.39
C GLU A 142 13.64 -9.58 3.69
N PHE A 143 12.50 -9.57 3.01
CA PHE A 143 12.01 -8.39 2.31
C PHE A 143 11.73 -7.23 3.28
N PHE A 144 11.16 -7.53 4.45
CA PHE A 144 10.96 -6.55 5.51
C PHE A 144 12.30 -5.93 5.96
N ASN A 145 13.29 -6.75 6.29
CA ASN A 145 14.59 -6.28 6.76
C ASN A 145 15.32 -5.42 5.72
N GLN A 146 15.28 -5.80 4.44
CA GLN A 146 15.86 -4.99 3.37
C GLN A 146 15.12 -3.64 3.21
N SER A 147 13.80 -3.65 3.32
CA SER A 147 12.98 -2.43 3.25
C SER A 147 13.29 -1.46 4.39
N ILE A 148 13.43 -1.98 5.61
CA ILE A 148 13.75 -1.17 6.78
C ILE A 148 15.14 -0.53 6.64
N LYS A 149 16.15 -1.28 6.15
CA LYS A 149 17.48 -0.71 5.89
C LYS A 149 17.44 0.50 4.96
N ILE A 150 16.65 0.44 3.89
CA ILE A 150 16.49 1.59 2.99
C ILE A 150 15.85 2.77 3.71
N LEU A 151 14.77 2.54 4.47
CA LEU A 151 14.09 3.61 5.20
C LEU A 151 14.99 4.22 6.28
N GLN A 152 15.78 3.42 6.98
CA GLN A 152 16.79 3.86 7.94
C GLN A 152 17.88 4.70 7.27
N ASN A 153 18.36 4.28 6.10
CA ASN A 153 19.32 5.06 5.31
C ASN A 153 18.75 6.42 4.89
N ILE A 154 17.46 6.48 4.50
CA ILE A 154 16.78 7.74 4.22
C ILE A 154 16.70 8.59 5.49
N CYS A 155 16.35 8.00 6.64
CA CYS A 155 16.33 8.70 7.93
C CYS A 155 17.70 9.31 8.27
N HIS A 156 18.80 8.59 8.01
CA HIS A 156 20.15 9.12 8.17
C HIS A 156 20.40 10.35 7.30
N GLN A 157 19.89 10.37 6.07
CA GLN A 157 20.04 11.55 5.19
C GLN A 157 19.33 12.78 5.77
N PHE A 158 18.14 12.61 6.36
CA PHE A 158 17.48 13.70 7.08
C PHE A 158 18.34 14.20 8.23
N ASN A 159 18.82 13.30 9.09
CA ASN A 159 19.61 13.64 10.27
C ASN A 159 20.98 14.25 9.96
N SER A 160 21.61 13.86 8.85
CA SER A 160 22.89 14.43 8.40
C SER A 160 22.80 15.93 8.08
N ARG A 161 21.61 16.41 7.71
CA ARG A 161 21.34 17.81 7.38
C ARG A 161 20.83 18.58 8.60
N ARG A 162 19.93 17.97 9.35
CA ARG A 162 19.35 18.50 10.59
C ARG A 162 18.79 17.35 11.39
N GLN A 163 19.04 17.31 12.70
CA GLN A 163 18.47 16.29 13.58
C GLN A 163 16.94 16.46 13.67
N LEU A 164 16.22 15.73 12.82
CA LEU A 164 14.77 15.82 12.64
C LEU A 164 14.06 14.52 13.04
N ILE A 165 14.75 13.39 12.89
CA ILE A 165 14.22 12.05 13.16
C ILE A 165 14.90 11.51 14.43
N PRO A 166 14.17 10.91 15.38
CA PRO A 166 14.77 10.28 16.56
C PRO A 166 15.85 9.27 16.17
N GLN A 167 16.99 9.30 16.84
CA GLN A 167 18.17 8.51 16.49
C GLN A 167 17.88 7.01 16.57
N GLU A 168 17.00 6.60 17.48
CA GLU A 168 16.62 5.21 17.70
C GLU A 168 15.95 4.59 16.46
N VAL A 169 15.25 5.40 15.65
CA VAL A 169 14.59 4.95 14.41
C VAL A 169 15.61 4.57 13.35
N SER A 170 16.77 5.22 13.39
CA SER A 170 17.87 5.01 12.48
C SER A 170 18.67 3.74 12.83
N GLU A 171 18.65 3.31 14.09
CA GLU A 171 19.51 2.23 14.61
C GLU A 171 18.74 0.96 14.95
N ASP A 172 17.46 1.08 15.31
CA ASP A 172 16.57 -0.01 15.70
C ASP A 172 15.34 -0.06 14.80
N VAL A 173 14.86 -1.27 14.53
CA VAL A 173 13.62 -1.52 13.80
C VAL A 173 12.40 -1.07 14.62
N GLY A 174 12.47 -1.11 15.95
CA GLY A 174 11.45 -0.58 16.84
C GLY A 174 10.05 -1.15 16.56
N PHE A 175 9.06 -0.25 16.39
CA PHE A 175 7.65 -0.60 16.13
C PHE A 175 7.30 -0.64 14.65
N SER A 176 8.29 -0.88 13.79
CA SER A 176 8.06 -0.94 12.35
C SER A 176 7.17 -2.12 11.96
N THR A 177 6.30 -1.90 10.97
CA THR A 177 5.34 -2.89 10.51
C THR A 177 5.31 -3.02 8.99
N MET A 178 4.91 -4.19 8.53
CA MET A 178 4.68 -4.47 7.12
C MET A 178 3.28 -4.98 6.88
N ARG A 179 2.55 -4.36 5.95
CA ARG A 179 1.16 -4.71 5.65
C ARG A 179 0.98 -5.33 4.28
N TYR A 180 0.66 -6.61 4.18
CA TYR A 180 0.04 -7.12 2.96
C TYR A 180 -1.41 -6.66 2.92
N LEU A 181 -1.83 -5.98 1.85
CA LEU A 181 -3.17 -5.43 1.75
C LEU A 181 -3.75 -5.69 0.35
N ARG A 182 -5.01 -6.13 0.35
CA ARG A 182 -5.78 -6.48 -0.84
C ARG A 182 -7.08 -5.71 -0.84
N TYR A 183 -7.37 -5.10 -1.98
CA TYR A 183 -8.66 -4.52 -2.33
C TYR A 183 -9.38 -5.53 -3.23
N SER A 184 -10.56 -6.00 -2.84
CA SER A 184 -11.34 -6.91 -3.67
C SER A 184 -12.84 -6.73 -3.42
N PRO A 185 -13.67 -6.73 -4.48
CA PRO A 185 -15.13 -6.80 -4.35
C PRO A 185 -15.57 -8.05 -3.56
N ASP A 186 -14.81 -9.14 -3.61
CA ASP A 186 -15.12 -10.38 -2.85
C ASP A 186 -15.06 -10.19 -1.33
N VAL A 187 -14.41 -9.13 -0.87
CA VAL A 187 -14.31 -8.76 0.56
C VAL A 187 -15.47 -7.87 0.97
N ILE A 188 -16.18 -7.26 0.03
CA ILE A 188 -17.32 -6.40 0.33
C ILE A 188 -18.46 -7.25 0.88
N ASP A 189 -18.90 -6.92 2.09
CA ASP A 189 -20.13 -7.50 2.61
C ASP A 189 -21.31 -6.93 1.82
N GLN A 190 -21.76 -7.66 0.81
CA GLN A 190 -22.99 -7.36 0.07
C GLN A 190 -24.27 -7.60 0.90
N GLN A 191 -24.17 -7.70 2.24
CA GLN A 191 -25.35 -7.93 3.06
C GLN A 191 -26.33 -6.76 2.86
N GLN A 192 -27.46 -7.08 2.25
CA GLN A 192 -28.65 -6.24 2.30
C GLN A 192 -28.92 -5.90 3.78
N PRO A 193 -29.04 -4.61 4.12
CA PRO A 193 -29.37 -4.19 5.47
C PRO A 193 -30.64 -4.91 5.93
N GLN A 194 -30.54 -5.74 6.96
CA GLN A 194 -31.74 -6.35 7.58
C GLN A 194 -32.56 -5.30 8.34
N ASN A 195 -32.01 -4.11 8.58
CA ASN A 195 -32.69 -2.96 9.17
C ASN A 195 -32.70 -1.76 8.20
N PRO A 196 -33.86 -1.14 7.94
CA PRO A 196 -33.96 0.03 7.05
C PRO A 196 -33.15 1.23 7.55
N ASP A 197 -32.95 1.39 8.86
CA ASP A 197 -32.15 2.50 9.42
C ASP A 197 -30.62 2.33 9.25
N GLN A 198 -30.14 1.08 9.09
CA GLN A 198 -28.74 0.81 8.72
C GLN A 198 -28.51 0.89 7.22
N SER A 199 -29.58 0.87 6.42
CA SER A 199 -29.48 1.01 4.96
C SER A 199 -28.96 2.37 4.57
N THR A 200 -29.44 3.44 5.22
CA THR A 200 -29.06 4.80 4.85
C THR A 200 -27.56 5.06 5.02
N TYR A 201 -26.92 4.52 6.06
CA TYR A 201 -25.48 4.72 6.30
C TYR A 201 -24.60 3.94 5.31
N ASN A 202 -24.89 2.66 5.07
CA ASN A 202 -24.11 1.84 4.13
C ASN A 202 -24.37 2.24 2.68
N THR A 203 -25.60 2.62 2.33
CA THR A 203 -25.96 3.11 1.00
C THR A 203 -25.34 4.48 0.75
N VAL A 204 -25.29 5.40 1.73
CA VAL A 204 -24.64 6.71 1.56
C VAL A 204 -23.10 6.58 1.45
N LEU A 205 -22.45 5.75 2.27
CA LEU A 205 -21.00 5.52 2.18
C LEU A 205 -20.58 4.87 0.84
N ASN A 206 -21.41 3.99 0.28
CA ASN A 206 -21.12 3.33 -1.00
C ASN A 206 -21.64 4.10 -2.23
N SER A 207 -22.64 4.98 -2.09
CA SER A 207 -23.25 5.73 -3.20
C SER A 207 -22.31 6.71 -3.90
N HIS A 208 -21.27 7.18 -3.21
CA HIS A 208 -20.28 8.09 -3.78
C HIS A 208 -19.12 7.39 -4.50
N ARG A 209 -19.08 6.04 -4.51
CA ARG A 209 -17.92 5.26 -4.98
C ARG A 209 -18.35 3.93 -5.61
N ALA A 210 -19.31 4.03 -6.53
CA ALA A 210 -19.70 2.93 -7.39
C ALA A 210 -19.00 3.02 -8.76
N ASP A 211 -18.79 1.89 -9.42
CA ASP A 211 -18.39 1.86 -10.83
C ASP A 211 -19.54 2.33 -11.74
N ASP A 212 -19.30 2.36 -13.05
CA ASP A 212 -20.31 2.76 -14.04
C ASP A 212 -21.57 1.88 -14.00
N ASN A 213 -21.51 0.71 -13.35
CA ASN A 213 -22.62 -0.23 -13.19
C ASN A 213 -23.32 -0.10 -11.82
N GLY A 214 -22.88 0.82 -10.95
CA GLY A 214 -23.44 0.97 -9.60
C GLY A 214 -22.84 0.01 -8.56
N GLU A 215 -21.78 -0.73 -8.87
CA GLU A 215 -21.12 -1.65 -7.94
C GLU A 215 -20.11 -0.92 -7.06
N ALA A 216 -20.16 -1.17 -5.75
CA ALA A 216 -19.24 -0.56 -4.79
C ALA A 216 -17.77 -0.93 -5.10
N ILE A 217 -16.91 0.08 -5.20
CA ILE A 217 -15.49 -0.11 -5.47
C ILE A 217 -14.71 -0.21 -4.15
N PRO A 218 -13.90 -1.26 -3.94
CA PRO A 218 -12.98 -1.37 -2.81
C PRO A 218 -12.07 -0.15 -2.68
N HIS A 219 -11.93 0.41 -1.48
CA HIS A 219 -11.13 1.62 -1.29
C HIS A 219 -10.66 1.84 0.14
N ILE A 220 -9.79 2.83 0.29
CA ILE A 220 -9.40 3.46 1.55
C ILE A 220 -9.64 4.96 1.41
N GLU A 221 -10.17 5.58 2.45
CA GLU A 221 -10.36 7.03 2.47
C GLU A 221 -9.02 7.77 2.48
N ALA A 222 -9.05 9.04 2.06
CA ALA A 222 -7.90 9.92 2.19
C ALA A 222 -7.48 9.98 3.67
N HIS A 223 -6.22 9.65 3.93
CA HIS A 223 -5.63 9.66 5.26
C HIS A 223 -4.12 9.90 5.15
N THR A 224 -3.50 10.22 6.28
CA THR A 224 -2.05 10.22 6.46
C THR A 224 -1.67 9.02 7.32
N ASP A 225 -0.57 8.36 6.98
CA ASP A 225 0.01 7.38 7.90
C ASP A 225 0.57 8.08 9.14
N LEU A 226 0.58 7.38 10.27
CA LEU A 226 1.08 7.90 11.57
C LEU A 226 2.57 7.62 11.77
N ASP A 227 3.21 7.18 10.70
CA ASP A 227 4.55 6.65 10.65
C ASP A 227 5.53 7.72 10.13
N ILE A 228 6.81 7.58 10.45
CA ILE A 228 7.84 8.56 10.06
C ILE A 228 8.05 8.52 8.54
N LEU A 229 8.18 7.32 7.99
CA LEU A 229 8.28 7.07 6.56
C LEU A 229 7.44 5.85 6.20
N THR A 230 6.97 5.82 4.96
CA THR A 230 6.23 4.70 4.38
C THR A 230 6.81 4.37 3.02
N LEU A 231 7.27 3.13 2.88
CA LEU A 231 7.61 2.55 1.58
C LEU A 231 6.36 1.85 1.03
N ILE A 232 6.05 2.04 -0.24
CA ILE A 232 4.90 1.38 -0.88
C ILE A 232 5.39 0.61 -2.10
N THR A 233 4.93 -0.63 -2.20
CA THR A 233 5.07 -1.46 -3.39
C THR A 233 3.69 -1.95 -3.79
N ALA A 234 3.31 -1.74 -5.04
CA ALA A 234 1.98 -2.06 -5.56
C ALA A 234 2.09 -2.88 -6.86
N THR A 235 1.04 -3.63 -7.17
CA THR A 235 0.85 -4.23 -8.50
C THR A 235 0.21 -3.20 -9.43
N GLU A 236 0.49 -3.27 -10.73
CA GLU A 236 -0.17 -2.39 -11.71
C GLU A 236 -1.50 -2.97 -12.22
N PRO A 237 -2.57 -2.15 -12.35
CA PRO A 237 -2.66 -0.75 -11.93
C PRO A 237 -2.78 -0.59 -10.40
N SER A 238 -2.06 0.38 -9.83
CA SER A 238 -1.92 0.55 -8.38
C SER A 238 -3.19 1.04 -7.66
N GLY A 239 -3.97 1.92 -8.32
CA GLY A 239 -5.06 2.66 -7.71
C GLY A 239 -4.63 3.65 -6.61
N LEU A 240 -3.33 3.93 -6.46
CA LEU A 240 -2.78 4.83 -5.46
C LEU A 240 -2.87 6.29 -5.91
N TYR A 241 -3.25 7.15 -4.98
CA TYR A 241 -3.26 8.58 -5.21
C TYR A 241 -2.76 9.32 -3.98
N VAL A 242 -2.07 10.43 -4.20
CA VAL A 242 -1.61 11.35 -3.16
C VAL A 242 -2.11 12.76 -3.43
N TRP A 243 -2.38 13.51 -2.38
CA TRP A 243 -2.67 14.92 -2.49
C TRP A 243 -1.36 15.72 -2.50
N ASN A 244 -1.20 16.59 -3.49
CA ASN A 244 -0.10 17.55 -3.49
C ASN A 244 -0.42 18.76 -2.59
N ARG A 245 0.57 19.64 -2.42
CA ARG A 245 0.43 20.86 -1.61
C ARG A 245 -0.59 21.87 -2.16
N ARG A 246 -1.07 21.69 -3.39
CA ARG A 246 -2.12 22.52 -4.01
C ARG A 246 -3.52 21.92 -3.81
N GLY A 247 -3.63 20.79 -3.11
CA GLY A 247 -4.90 20.09 -2.90
C GLY A 247 -5.34 19.25 -4.10
N GLU A 248 -4.46 19.03 -5.07
CA GLU A 248 -4.74 18.21 -6.26
C GLU A 248 -4.40 16.75 -5.99
N ARG A 249 -5.27 15.84 -6.44
CA ARG A 249 -5.09 14.39 -6.35
C ARG A 249 -4.24 13.92 -7.54
N ILE A 250 -3.09 13.33 -7.25
CA ILE A 250 -2.10 12.88 -8.23
C ILE A 250 -2.01 11.34 -8.18
N PRO A 251 -2.12 10.62 -9.31
CA PRO A 251 -1.90 9.18 -9.33
C PRO A 251 -0.42 8.85 -9.07
N LEU A 252 -0.17 7.77 -8.34
CA LEU A 252 1.17 7.18 -8.17
C LEU A 252 1.26 5.79 -8.82
#